data_AF-A0A1S8TSR3-F1
#
_entry.id   AF-A0A1S8TSR3-F1
#
_cell.length_a   1.000
_cell.length_b   1.000
_cell.length_c   1.000
_cell.angle_alpha   90.00
_cell.angle_beta   90.00
_cell.angle_gamma   90.00
#
_symmetry.space_group_name_H-M   'P 1'
#
loop_
_entity.id
_entity.type
_entity.pdbx_description
1 polymer ?
#
loop_
_entity_poly.entity_id
_entity_poly.type
_entity_poly.pdbx_seq_one_letter_code
_entity_poly.pdbx_strand_id
1 'polypeptide(L)'
;MIQLDIFNMDQMTDLDRKITKYVNSNVESIIRVLLDFLEDNNGFTPEDFLPYNNLRINNNTWSEMVCDLYDIIRSDVIREWIKPKYEYLLYVILQWWNDCNDSLVELLPNKLDDRLVAKIQIEYALEDGDNYVLNAITNFDEYYYILFADHDFLPENLERLVTIYLRNRKLYKMFFEDVDLNEYRDLMPKDLQEQFDEVNYKPVKLIKNNLSEESLLKDLLFCCERLQSNHSYKEAPEDNMNDFIRDLLTAMGYDLRDQTRQGSSSGDKQSGEVDLLVKIEKFPYSIIEALKLSSVNETYISEHIDKIYKYDTLGNSCNFIISYVKIKDFLKFWDKYILYTKFYNYPFELTKFTVWQDKQYSELKLAVAELNRNDTITELYHIAIHIPS
;
A
#
# COMPACT_ATOMS: atom_id res chain seq x y z
N MET A 1 -29.09 4.94 -3.99
CA MET A 1 -29.41 4.92 -5.42
C MET A 1 -28.18 5.26 -6.23
N ILE A 2 -28.10 4.72 -7.45
CA ILE A 2 -27.15 5.13 -8.48
C ILE A 2 -27.84 6.04 -9.49
N GLN A 3 -27.07 6.98 -10.05
CA GLN A 3 -27.52 7.85 -11.12
C GLN A 3 -27.85 7.04 -12.38
N LEU A 4 -28.75 7.57 -13.22
CA LEU A 4 -28.97 7.06 -14.56
C LEU A 4 -28.16 7.90 -15.56
N ASP A 5 -27.44 7.26 -16.47
CA ASP A 5 -26.54 7.93 -17.43
C ASP A 5 -27.29 8.87 -18.41
N ILE A 6 -28.61 8.67 -18.55
CA ILE A 6 -29.49 9.55 -19.32
C ILE A 6 -29.75 10.93 -18.70
N PHE A 7 -29.34 11.16 -17.44
CA PHE A 7 -29.55 12.43 -16.73
C PHE A 7 -28.24 13.02 -16.21
N ASN A 8 -28.11 14.35 -16.29
CA ASN A 8 -26.99 15.09 -15.72
C ASN A 8 -27.28 15.48 -14.25
N MET A 9 -26.43 15.07 -13.31
CA MET A 9 -26.60 15.36 -11.87
C MET A 9 -26.72 16.84 -11.52
N ASP A 10 -25.94 17.69 -12.18
CA ASP A 10 -25.91 19.13 -11.88
C ASP A 10 -27.20 19.84 -12.29
N GLN A 11 -27.99 19.21 -13.17
CA GLN A 11 -29.23 19.77 -13.74
C GLN A 11 -30.47 18.94 -13.39
N MET A 12 -30.32 18.00 -12.45
CA MET A 12 -31.32 16.97 -12.18
C MET A 12 -32.63 17.54 -11.62
N THR A 13 -33.73 17.38 -12.36
CA THR A 13 -35.05 17.87 -11.96
C THR A 13 -35.74 16.96 -10.94
N ASP A 14 -36.83 17.44 -10.33
CA ASP A 14 -37.69 16.60 -9.47
C ASP A 14 -38.34 15.44 -10.23
N LEU A 15 -38.52 15.56 -11.55
CA LEU A 15 -39.03 14.48 -12.39
C LEU A 15 -37.96 13.41 -12.56
N ASP A 16 -36.74 13.80 -12.93
CA ASP A 16 -35.57 12.94 -13.09
C ASP A 16 -35.32 12.13 -11.81
N ARG A 17 -35.38 12.79 -10.64
CA ARG A 17 -35.20 12.13 -9.33
C ARG A 17 -36.22 11.02 -9.09
N LYS A 18 -37.47 11.20 -9.55
CA LYS A 18 -38.53 10.18 -9.43
C LYS A 18 -38.30 9.04 -10.41
N ILE A 19 -37.81 9.33 -11.61
CA ILE A 19 -37.45 8.33 -12.62
C ILE A 19 -36.28 7.48 -12.12
N THR A 20 -35.20 8.11 -11.64
CA THR A 20 -34.06 7.44 -11.03
C THR A 20 -34.49 6.58 -9.84
N LYS A 21 -35.39 7.08 -8.98
CA LYS A 21 -35.93 6.29 -7.87
C LYS A 21 -36.69 5.06 -8.35
N TYR A 22 -37.50 5.18 -9.39
CA TYR A 22 -38.23 4.04 -9.97
C TYR A 22 -37.28 2.95 -10.47
N VAL A 23 -36.27 3.30 -11.27
CA VAL A 23 -35.29 2.34 -11.79
C VAL A 23 -34.52 1.67 -10.65
N ASN A 24 -34.06 2.45 -9.67
CA ASN A 24 -33.37 1.91 -8.50
C ASN A 24 -34.27 1.02 -7.63
N SER A 25 -35.59 1.27 -7.57
CA SER A 25 -36.52 0.37 -6.88
C SER A 25 -36.64 -0.99 -7.58
N ASN A 26 -36.58 -1.03 -8.92
CA ASN A 26 -36.49 -2.31 -9.64
C ASN A 26 -35.20 -3.05 -9.31
N VAL A 27 -34.06 -2.35 -9.37
CA VAL A 27 -32.75 -2.93 -9.01
C VAL A 27 -32.74 -3.40 -7.55
N GLU A 28 -33.33 -2.63 -6.63
CA GLU A 28 -33.48 -3.02 -5.22
C GLU A 28 -34.24 -4.34 -5.08
N SER A 29 -35.37 -4.48 -5.79
CA SER A 29 -36.17 -5.72 -5.76
C SER A 29 -35.37 -6.91 -6.31
N ILE A 30 -34.60 -6.72 -7.38
CA ILE A 30 -33.78 -7.77 -7.98
C ILE A 30 -32.69 -8.23 -7.00
N ILE A 31 -31.94 -7.29 -6.41
CA ILE A 31 -30.88 -7.62 -5.45
C ILE A 31 -31.48 -8.25 -4.19
N ARG A 32 -32.68 -7.82 -3.75
CA ARG A 32 -33.38 -8.42 -2.62
C ARG A 32 -33.67 -9.90 -2.87
N VAL A 33 -34.18 -10.25 -4.07
CA VAL A 33 -34.43 -11.66 -4.40
C VAL A 33 -33.12 -12.46 -4.34
N LEU A 34 -32.02 -11.94 -4.89
CA LEU A 34 -30.72 -12.62 -4.78
C LEU A 34 -30.26 -12.81 -3.32
N LEU A 35 -30.43 -11.79 -2.48
CA LEU A 35 -30.11 -11.89 -1.05
C LEU A 35 -30.93 -12.98 -0.37
N ASP A 36 -32.23 -13.07 -0.68
CA ASP A 36 -33.10 -14.14 -0.14
C ASP A 36 -32.55 -15.52 -0.53
N PHE A 37 -32.07 -15.70 -1.77
CA PHE A 37 -31.40 -16.94 -2.20
C PHE A 37 -30.10 -17.22 -1.45
N LEU A 38 -29.27 -16.20 -1.17
CA LEU A 38 -28.00 -16.34 -0.47
C LEU A 38 -28.15 -16.56 1.05
N GLU A 39 -29.24 -16.05 1.64
CA GLU A 39 -29.56 -16.18 3.07
C GLU A 39 -30.32 -17.49 3.36
N ASP A 40 -31.04 -18.02 2.38
CA ASP A 40 -31.71 -19.29 2.48
C ASP A 40 -30.67 -20.43 2.53
N ASN A 41 -30.84 -21.38 3.47
CA ASN A 41 -29.99 -22.59 3.57
C ASN A 41 -30.28 -23.60 2.44
N ASN A 42 -30.42 -23.13 1.21
CA ASN A 42 -30.76 -23.87 0.00
C ASN A 42 -29.52 -24.38 -0.77
N GLY A 43 -28.31 -24.00 -0.32
CA GLY A 43 -27.05 -24.36 -0.96
C GLY A 43 -26.63 -23.45 -2.13
N PHE A 44 -27.37 -22.39 -2.39
CA PHE A 44 -27.03 -21.32 -3.33
C PHE A 44 -25.93 -20.44 -2.74
N THR A 45 -24.95 -20.12 -3.56
CA THR A 45 -23.73 -19.41 -3.18
C THR A 45 -23.36 -18.41 -4.27
N PRO A 46 -22.42 -17.49 -4.00
CA PRO A 46 -21.92 -16.59 -5.04
C PRO A 46 -21.38 -17.29 -6.29
N GLU A 47 -20.87 -18.52 -6.18
CA GLU A 47 -20.40 -19.31 -7.32
C GLU A 47 -21.50 -19.67 -8.32
N ASP A 48 -22.78 -19.65 -7.90
CA ASP A 48 -23.92 -20.02 -8.74
C ASP A 48 -24.36 -18.91 -9.69
N PHE A 49 -23.99 -17.64 -9.42
CA PHE A 49 -24.35 -16.50 -10.28
C PHE A 49 -23.14 -15.72 -10.79
N LEU A 50 -21.97 -15.85 -10.17
CA LEU A 50 -20.73 -15.26 -10.66
C LEU A 50 -20.10 -16.13 -11.76
N PRO A 51 -19.54 -15.54 -12.83
CA PRO A 51 -18.88 -16.31 -13.88
C PRO A 51 -17.65 -17.05 -13.33
N TYR A 52 -17.46 -18.30 -13.77
CA TYR A 52 -16.51 -19.32 -13.24
C TYR A 52 -15.02 -18.91 -13.18
N ASN A 53 -14.64 -17.71 -13.61
CA ASN A 53 -13.23 -17.37 -13.82
C ASN A 53 -12.71 -16.11 -13.14
N ASN A 54 -13.52 -15.27 -12.50
CA ASN A 54 -13.01 -14.00 -12.00
C ASN A 54 -13.21 -13.81 -10.50
N LEU A 55 -12.05 -13.59 -9.88
CA LEU A 55 -11.80 -13.01 -8.58
C LEU A 55 -11.70 -14.04 -7.46
N ARG A 56 -10.49 -14.12 -6.90
CA ARG A 56 -10.14 -14.89 -5.69
C ARG A 56 -10.79 -14.29 -4.42
N ILE A 57 -11.89 -13.58 -4.59
CA ILE A 57 -12.74 -13.08 -3.52
C ILE A 57 -13.51 -14.29 -3.02
N ASN A 58 -13.36 -14.59 -1.73
CA ASN A 58 -14.07 -15.72 -1.14
C ASN A 58 -15.58 -15.41 -1.09
N ASN A 59 -16.40 -16.47 -1.01
CA ASN A 59 -17.86 -16.33 -1.02
C ASN A 59 -18.39 -15.40 0.08
N ASN A 60 -17.78 -15.38 1.27
CA ASN A 60 -18.22 -14.48 2.34
C ASN A 60 -18.05 -13.00 1.94
N THR A 61 -16.90 -12.65 1.34
CA THR A 61 -16.65 -11.28 0.88
C THR A 61 -17.59 -10.90 -0.27
N TRP A 62 -17.94 -11.83 -1.15
CA TRP A 62 -18.96 -11.59 -2.16
C TRP A 62 -20.34 -11.34 -1.56
N SER A 63 -20.78 -12.17 -0.61
CA SER A 63 -22.05 -11.97 0.10
C SER A 63 -22.10 -10.62 0.81
N GLU A 64 -21.01 -10.22 1.49
CA GLU A 64 -20.88 -8.88 2.08
C GLU A 64 -21.01 -7.77 1.03
N MET A 65 -20.39 -7.93 -0.14
CA MET A 65 -20.50 -6.96 -1.23
C MET A 65 -21.92 -6.86 -1.81
N VAL A 66 -22.69 -7.97 -1.85
CA VAL A 66 -24.10 -7.93 -2.26
C VAL A 66 -24.92 -7.13 -1.25
N CYS A 67 -24.68 -7.31 0.05
CA CYS A 67 -25.32 -6.51 1.11
C CYS A 67 -24.97 -5.02 0.99
N ASP A 68 -23.68 -4.69 0.81
CA ASP A 68 -23.23 -3.31 0.61
C ASP A 68 -23.91 -2.67 -0.61
N LEU A 69 -23.96 -3.41 -1.74
CA LEU A 69 -24.59 -2.95 -2.96
C LEU A 69 -26.10 -2.72 -2.75
N TYR A 70 -26.77 -3.62 -2.03
CA TYR A 70 -28.17 -3.44 -1.68
C TYR A 70 -28.40 -2.15 -0.88
N ASP A 71 -27.56 -1.87 0.12
CA ASP A 71 -27.65 -0.64 0.92
C ASP A 71 -27.33 0.61 0.08
N ILE A 72 -26.36 0.52 -0.83
CA ILE A 72 -26.04 1.57 -1.79
C ILE A 72 -27.26 1.88 -2.65
N ILE A 73 -27.93 0.88 -3.21
CA ILE A 73 -29.09 1.07 -4.09
C ILE A 73 -30.28 1.63 -3.31
N ARG A 74 -30.59 1.08 -2.14
CA ARG A 74 -31.72 1.49 -1.28
C ARG A 74 -31.59 2.90 -0.70
N SER A 75 -30.37 3.39 -0.53
CA SER A 75 -30.11 4.73 0.02
C SER A 75 -30.80 5.85 -0.78
N ASP A 76 -31.43 6.81 -0.09
CA ASP A 76 -32.06 7.99 -0.73
C ASP A 76 -31.04 8.95 -1.39
N VAL A 77 -29.74 8.75 -1.16
CA VAL A 77 -28.67 9.51 -1.83
C VAL A 77 -28.43 8.94 -3.22
N ILE A 78 -28.49 9.81 -4.24
CA ILE A 78 -28.11 9.49 -5.61
C ILE A 78 -26.61 9.68 -5.74
N ARG A 79 -25.92 8.59 -6.08
CA ARG A 79 -24.46 8.58 -6.28
C ARG A 79 -24.17 8.68 -7.76
N GLU A 80 -23.31 9.63 -8.11
CA GLU A 80 -22.74 9.77 -9.44
C GLU A 80 -21.77 8.63 -9.78
N TRP A 81 -21.14 8.06 -8.74
CA TRP A 81 -20.16 7.00 -8.91
C TRP A 81 -20.26 5.96 -7.80
N ILE A 82 -20.06 4.69 -8.17
CA ILE A 82 -19.83 3.57 -7.26
C ILE A 82 -18.54 2.86 -7.68
N LYS A 83 -17.89 2.15 -6.75
CA LYS A 83 -16.62 1.47 -7.08
C LYS A 83 -16.83 0.43 -8.20
N PRO A 84 -15.85 0.21 -9.09
CA PRO A 84 -15.95 -0.74 -10.20
C PRO A 84 -16.37 -2.16 -9.78
N LYS A 85 -15.95 -2.60 -8.58
CA LYS A 85 -16.35 -3.89 -8.04
C LYS A 85 -17.86 -4.02 -7.79
N TYR A 86 -18.54 -2.93 -7.48
CA TYR A 86 -19.99 -2.88 -7.30
C TYR A 86 -20.71 -2.72 -8.64
N GLU A 87 -20.10 -2.06 -9.63
CA GLU A 87 -20.61 -2.03 -11.02
C GLU A 87 -20.57 -3.43 -11.63
N TYR A 88 -19.42 -4.12 -11.56
CA TYR A 88 -19.29 -5.49 -12.00
C TYR A 88 -20.29 -6.41 -11.30
N LEU A 89 -20.42 -6.30 -9.97
CA LEU A 89 -21.37 -7.09 -9.22
C LEU A 89 -22.81 -6.82 -9.68
N LEU A 90 -23.21 -5.56 -9.80
CA LEU A 90 -24.54 -5.20 -10.28
C LEU A 90 -24.80 -5.75 -11.69
N TYR A 91 -23.82 -5.63 -12.60
CA TYR A 91 -23.92 -6.15 -13.95
C TYR A 91 -24.20 -7.66 -13.96
N VAL A 92 -23.44 -8.43 -13.18
CA VAL A 92 -23.63 -9.89 -13.10
C VAL A 92 -24.95 -10.26 -12.41
N ILE A 93 -25.42 -9.50 -11.43
CA ILE A 93 -26.73 -9.70 -10.81
C ILE A 93 -27.85 -9.50 -11.83
N LEU A 94 -27.76 -8.49 -12.70
CA LEU A 94 -28.73 -8.27 -13.77
C LEU A 94 -28.71 -9.39 -14.80
N GLN A 95 -27.54 -9.94 -15.13
CA GLN A 95 -27.42 -11.11 -16.00
C GLN A 95 -28.09 -12.33 -15.37
N TRP A 96 -27.76 -12.63 -14.10
CA TRP A 96 -28.39 -13.70 -13.36
C TRP A 96 -29.91 -13.57 -13.29
N TRP A 97 -30.41 -12.37 -13.02
CA TRP A 97 -31.85 -12.10 -12.98
C TRP A 97 -32.50 -12.37 -14.33
N ASN A 98 -31.88 -11.93 -15.42
CA ASN A 98 -32.35 -12.17 -16.77
C ASN A 98 -32.37 -13.67 -17.12
N ASP A 99 -31.31 -14.40 -16.75
CA ASP A 99 -31.20 -15.84 -16.97
C ASP A 99 -32.24 -16.65 -16.17
N CYS A 100 -32.71 -16.12 -15.04
CA CYS A 100 -33.70 -16.77 -14.17
C CYS A 100 -35.16 -16.50 -14.57
N ASN A 101 -35.43 -15.57 -15.50
CA ASN A 101 -36.79 -15.16 -15.87
C ASN A 101 -37.11 -15.51 -17.33
N ASP A 102 -38.19 -16.26 -17.54
CA ASP A 102 -38.61 -16.71 -18.88
C ASP A 102 -39.40 -15.66 -19.68
N SER A 103 -39.76 -14.52 -19.07
CA SER A 103 -40.63 -13.49 -19.66
C SER A 103 -40.07 -12.09 -19.47
N LEU A 104 -39.92 -11.35 -20.59
CA LEU A 104 -39.46 -9.95 -20.60
C LEU A 104 -40.35 -9.02 -19.75
N VAL A 105 -41.62 -9.38 -19.55
CA VAL A 105 -42.58 -8.57 -18.76
C VAL A 105 -42.37 -8.75 -17.25
N GLU A 106 -41.74 -9.85 -16.83
CA GLU A 106 -41.48 -10.16 -15.40
C GLU A 106 -40.14 -9.59 -14.92
N LEU A 107 -39.30 -9.12 -15.85
CA LEU A 107 -37.97 -8.58 -15.52
C LEU A 107 -37.99 -7.26 -14.75
N LEU A 108 -39.10 -6.52 -14.77
CA LEU A 108 -39.29 -5.27 -14.01
C LEU A 108 -40.28 -5.49 -12.86
N PRO A 109 -39.81 -5.68 -11.61
CA PRO A 109 -40.67 -6.07 -10.50
C PRO A 109 -41.70 -5.02 -10.09
N ASN A 110 -41.40 -3.73 -10.30
CA ASN A 110 -42.27 -2.63 -9.87
C ASN A 110 -43.05 -2.06 -11.04
N LYS A 111 -44.35 -1.84 -10.83
CA LYS A 111 -45.20 -1.16 -11.79
C LYS A 111 -44.89 0.34 -11.82
N LEU A 112 -44.70 0.89 -13.02
CA LEU A 112 -44.56 2.33 -13.23
C LEU A 112 -45.90 3.06 -13.00
N ASP A 113 -45.89 4.14 -12.20
CA ASP A 113 -47.08 4.94 -11.90
C ASP A 113 -47.58 5.68 -13.14
N ASP A 114 -48.87 5.51 -13.47
CA ASP A 114 -49.51 6.12 -14.66
C ASP A 114 -49.37 7.66 -14.67
N ARG A 115 -49.33 8.30 -13.49
CA ARG A 115 -49.11 9.75 -13.41
C ARG A 115 -47.67 10.14 -13.71
N LEU A 116 -46.70 9.29 -13.37
CA LEU A 116 -45.30 9.49 -13.71
C LEU A 116 -45.10 9.30 -15.22
N VAL A 117 -45.73 8.28 -15.82
CA VAL A 117 -45.73 8.07 -17.29
C VAL A 117 -46.21 9.32 -18.01
N ALA A 118 -47.37 9.87 -17.62
CA ALA A 118 -47.91 11.07 -18.26
C ALA A 118 -46.97 12.28 -18.18
N LYS A 119 -46.21 12.42 -17.07
CA LYS A 119 -45.22 13.50 -16.93
C LYS A 119 -44.00 13.28 -17.80
N ILE A 120 -43.48 12.06 -17.86
CA ILE A 120 -42.35 11.69 -18.72
C ILE A 120 -42.71 11.95 -20.19
N GLN A 121 -43.93 11.59 -20.59
CA GLN A 121 -44.44 11.81 -21.95
C GLN A 121 -44.54 13.27 -22.32
N ILE A 122 -44.81 14.17 -21.37
CA ILE A 122 -44.89 15.61 -21.64
C ILE A 122 -43.48 16.21 -21.73
N GLU A 123 -42.59 15.86 -20.80
CA GLU A 123 -41.26 16.50 -20.70
C GLU A 123 -40.27 16.00 -21.77
N TYR A 124 -40.28 14.70 -22.05
CA TYR A 124 -39.29 14.05 -22.93
C TYR A 124 -39.88 13.57 -24.26
N ALA A 125 -40.99 14.15 -24.72
CA ALA A 125 -41.54 13.85 -26.04
C ALA A 125 -40.59 14.30 -27.16
N LEU A 126 -40.31 13.39 -28.09
CA LEU A 126 -39.65 13.70 -29.36
C LEU A 126 -40.66 14.18 -30.41
N GLU A 127 -40.17 14.83 -31.46
CA GLU A 127 -41.01 15.39 -32.54
C GLU A 127 -41.82 14.33 -33.30
N ASP A 128 -41.35 13.08 -33.31
CA ASP A 128 -41.99 11.92 -33.93
C ASP A 128 -42.99 11.20 -32.99
N GLY A 129 -43.09 11.64 -31.73
CA GLY A 129 -43.95 11.05 -30.71
C GLY A 129 -43.30 9.94 -29.89
N ASP A 130 -42.04 9.58 -30.17
CA ASP A 130 -41.30 8.61 -29.36
C ASP A 130 -40.85 9.23 -28.03
N ASN A 131 -40.63 8.37 -27.03
CA ASN A 131 -40.16 8.80 -25.72
C ASN A 131 -38.98 7.93 -25.28
N TYR A 132 -37.78 8.44 -25.52
CA TYR A 132 -36.54 7.70 -25.25
C TYR A 132 -36.38 7.35 -23.76
N VAL A 133 -36.79 8.24 -22.85
CA VAL A 133 -36.72 8.00 -21.39
C VAL A 133 -37.66 6.87 -20.98
N LEU A 134 -38.90 6.90 -21.48
CA LEU A 134 -39.87 5.85 -21.15
C LEU A 134 -39.40 4.50 -21.69
N ASN A 135 -38.87 4.45 -22.91
CA ASN A 135 -38.28 3.23 -23.48
C ASN A 135 -37.12 2.73 -22.59
N ALA A 136 -36.21 3.62 -22.22
CA ALA A 136 -35.04 3.29 -21.41
C ALA A 136 -35.39 2.70 -20.03
N ILE A 137 -36.44 3.19 -19.37
CA ILE A 137 -36.81 2.70 -18.02
C ILE A 137 -37.78 1.52 -18.03
N THR A 138 -38.41 1.22 -19.16
CA THR A 138 -39.43 0.14 -19.29
C THR A 138 -38.94 -1.07 -20.08
N ASN A 139 -37.81 -0.97 -20.76
CA ASN A 139 -37.12 -2.10 -21.37
C ASN A 139 -35.95 -2.54 -20.48
N PHE A 140 -35.93 -3.81 -20.06
CA PHE A 140 -34.88 -4.32 -19.19
C PHE A 140 -33.50 -4.31 -19.87
N ASP A 141 -33.42 -4.56 -21.18
CA ASP A 141 -32.15 -4.52 -21.91
C ASP A 141 -31.48 -3.14 -21.84
N GLU A 142 -32.28 -2.08 -21.69
CA GLU A 142 -31.77 -0.71 -21.57
C GLU A 142 -31.08 -0.45 -20.23
N TYR A 143 -31.29 -1.30 -19.22
CA TYR A 143 -30.63 -1.17 -17.91
C TYR A 143 -29.12 -1.28 -18.02
N TYR A 144 -28.61 -2.05 -18.99
CA TYR A 144 -27.18 -2.12 -19.27
C TYR A 144 -26.59 -0.82 -19.82
N TYR A 145 -27.41 0.07 -20.38
CA TYR A 145 -26.97 1.37 -20.89
C TYR A 145 -27.23 2.49 -19.89
N ILE A 146 -28.37 2.46 -19.18
CA ILE A 146 -28.70 3.56 -18.26
C ILE A 146 -28.06 3.43 -16.88
N LEU A 147 -27.63 2.24 -16.46
CA LEU A 147 -26.99 2.04 -15.14
C LEU A 147 -25.46 2.08 -15.20
N PHE A 148 -24.87 1.98 -16.38
CA PHE A 148 -23.42 1.88 -16.57
C PHE A 148 -22.98 2.88 -17.64
N ALA A 149 -22.25 3.91 -17.21
CA ALA A 149 -21.73 4.94 -18.11
C ALA A 149 -20.65 4.38 -19.06
N ASP A 150 -19.83 3.46 -18.55
CA ASP A 150 -18.88 2.68 -19.30
C ASP A 150 -18.95 1.20 -18.90
N HIS A 151 -18.11 0.39 -19.54
CA HIS A 151 -18.02 -1.04 -19.25
C HIS A 151 -16.58 -1.42 -18.93
N ASP A 152 -15.79 -0.50 -18.36
CA ASP A 152 -14.36 -0.69 -18.11
C ASP A 152 -14.10 -1.76 -17.05
N PHE A 153 -15.07 -2.01 -16.16
CA PHE A 153 -15.05 -3.06 -15.15
C PHE A 153 -15.22 -4.47 -15.75
N LEU A 154 -15.64 -4.61 -17.01
CA LEU A 154 -15.76 -5.92 -17.64
C LEU A 154 -14.39 -6.52 -17.93
N PRO A 155 -14.21 -7.86 -17.80
CA PRO A 155 -12.90 -8.50 -17.86
C PRO A 155 -12.09 -8.15 -19.12
N GLU A 156 -12.69 -8.25 -20.31
CA GLU A 156 -12.01 -7.95 -21.57
C GLU A 156 -11.59 -6.48 -21.70
N ASN A 157 -12.39 -5.55 -21.17
CA ASN A 157 -12.10 -4.12 -21.23
C ASN A 157 -11.02 -3.74 -20.20
N LEU A 158 -11.14 -4.24 -18.97
CA LEU A 158 -10.15 -4.05 -17.93
C LEU A 158 -8.77 -4.59 -18.33
N GLU A 159 -8.71 -5.79 -18.91
CA GLU A 159 -7.48 -6.39 -19.42
C GLU A 159 -6.80 -5.48 -20.47
N ARG A 160 -7.59 -4.89 -21.37
CA ARG A 160 -7.07 -3.93 -22.37
C ARG A 160 -6.54 -2.66 -21.71
N LEU A 161 -7.27 -2.09 -20.77
CA LEU A 161 -6.85 -0.87 -20.06
C LEU A 161 -5.55 -1.09 -19.29
N VAL A 162 -5.45 -2.17 -18.51
CA VAL A 162 -4.24 -2.52 -17.77
C VAL A 162 -3.08 -2.81 -18.72
N THR A 163 -3.33 -3.50 -19.83
CA THR A 163 -2.30 -3.75 -20.85
C THR A 163 -1.77 -2.46 -21.48
N ILE A 164 -2.64 -1.50 -21.79
CA ILE A 164 -2.23 -0.19 -22.32
C ILE A 164 -1.41 0.56 -21.26
N TYR A 165 -1.86 0.56 -20.01
CA TYR A 165 -1.16 1.17 -18.88
C TYR A 165 0.26 0.63 -18.72
N LEU A 166 0.41 -0.71 -18.66
CA LEU A 166 1.68 -1.39 -18.48
C LEU A 166 2.65 -1.15 -19.65
N ARG A 167 2.13 -1.12 -20.89
CA ARG A 167 2.96 -0.91 -22.09
C ARG A 167 3.37 0.55 -22.29
N ASN A 168 2.47 1.50 -22.00
CA ASN A 168 2.70 2.90 -22.29
C ASN A 168 1.88 3.83 -21.36
N ARG A 169 2.41 4.08 -20.16
CA ARG A 169 1.81 4.99 -19.16
C ARG A 169 1.48 6.39 -19.70
N LYS A 170 2.30 6.93 -20.62
CA LYS A 170 2.06 8.25 -21.19
C LYS A 170 0.84 8.23 -22.12
N LEU A 171 0.71 7.18 -22.94
CA LEU A 171 -0.44 6.98 -23.81
C LEU A 171 -1.71 6.76 -22.97
N TYR A 172 -1.62 5.92 -21.93
CA TYR A 172 -2.72 5.70 -21.01
C TYR A 172 -3.22 7.01 -20.41
N LYS A 173 -2.32 7.80 -19.81
CA LYS A 173 -2.68 9.09 -19.20
C LYS A 173 -3.29 10.07 -20.21
N MET A 174 -2.94 9.98 -21.49
CA MET A 174 -3.47 10.87 -22.52
C MET A 174 -4.90 10.52 -22.95
N PHE A 175 -5.30 9.25 -22.85
CA PHE A 175 -6.61 8.78 -23.32
C PHE A 175 -7.59 8.41 -22.19
N PHE A 176 -7.07 8.12 -20.99
CA PHE A 176 -7.82 7.63 -19.84
C PHE A 176 -7.42 8.41 -18.57
N GLU A 177 -7.32 9.74 -18.66
CA GLU A 177 -6.88 10.58 -17.53
C GLU A 177 -7.82 10.44 -16.32
N ASP A 178 -9.11 10.22 -16.57
CA ASP A 178 -10.16 10.14 -15.55
C ASP A 178 -10.31 8.73 -14.93
N VAL A 179 -9.58 7.73 -15.45
CA VAL A 179 -9.68 6.34 -14.98
C VAL A 179 -8.57 6.03 -13.97
N ASP A 180 -8.94 5.78 -12.72
CA ASP A 180 -8.01 5.31 -11.68
C ASP A 180 -7.98 3.78 -11.60
N LEU A 181 -6.98 3.16 -12.25
CA LEU A 181 -6.80 1.70 -12.22
C LEU A 181 -6.61 1.11 -10.82
N ASN A 182 -6.26 1.89 -9.80
CA ASN A 182 -6.19 1.36 -8.43
C ASN A 182 -7.56 0.89 -7.93
N GLU A 183 -8.65 1.52 -8.37
CA GLU A 183 -10.03 1.15 -8.00
C GLU A 183 -10.49 -0.15 -8.69
N TYR A 184 -9.82 -0.56 -9.77
CA TYR A 184 -10.08 -1.81 -10.50
C TYR A 184 -9.16 -2.95 -10.06
N ARG A 185 -8.21 -2.69 -9.13
CA ARG A 185 -7.16 -3.65 -8.75
C ARG A 185 -7.71 -5.02 -8.35
N ASP A 186 -8.81 -5.06 -7.61
CA ASP A 186 -9.42 -6.32 -7.15
C ASP A 186 -10.10 -7.10 -8.29
N LEU A 187 -10.41 -6.44 -9.41
CA LEU A 187 -11.03 -7.03 -10.60
C LEU A 187 -10.00 -7.56 -11.61
N MET A 188 -8.72 -7.18 -11.48
CA MET A 188 -7.67 -7.53 -12.45
C MET A 188 -7.36 -9.04 -12.43
N PRO A 189 -7.10 -9.66 -13.61
CA PRO A 189 -6.50 -10.98 -13.67
C PRO A 189 -5.17 -11.00 -12.91
N LYS A 190 -4.87 -12.12 -12.23
CA LYS A 190 -3.76 -12.19 -11.28
C LYS A 190 -2.40 -11.82 -11.88
N ASP A 191 -2.12 -12.28 -13.08
CA ASP A 191 -0.87 -12.00 -13.80
C ASP A 191 -0.74 -10.52 -14.18
N LEU A 192 -1.84 -9.87 -14.54
CA LEU A 192 -1.88 -8.42 -14.81
C LEU A 192 -1.86 -7.61 -13.51
N GLN A 193 -2.50 -8.08 -12.44
CA GLN A 193 -2.47 -7.47 -11.12
C GLN A 193 -1.04 -7.45 -10.56
N GLU A 194 -0.31 -8.57 -10.65
CA GLU A 194 1.09 -8.66 -10.22
C GLU A 194 1.96 -7.66 -10.99
N GLN A 195 1.84 -7.61 -12.32
CA GLN A 195 2.57 -6.63 -13.14
C GLN A 195 2.17 -5.18 -12.82
N PHE A 196 0.88 -4.93 -12.61
CA PHE A 196 0.37 -3.62 -12.22
C PHE A 196 0.94 -3.20 -10.87
N ASP A 197 0.95 -4.09 -9.89
CA ASP A 197 1.49 -3.84 -8.56
C ASP A 197 3.00 -3.62 -8.61
N GLU A 198 3.76 -4.40 -9.38
CA GLU A 198 5.20 -4.22 -9.56
C GLU A 198 5.53 -2.84 -10.16
N VAL A 199 4.78 -2.43 -11.18
CA VAL A 199 5.00 -1.18 -11.90
C VAL A 199 4.51 0.01 -11.07
N ASN A 200 3.45 -0.16 -10.28
CA ASN A 200 2.90 0.82 -9.34
C ASN A 200 3.46 0.75 -7.94
N TYR A 201 4.44 -0.13 -7.72
CA TYR A 201 5.16 -0.26 -6.47
C TYR A 201 5.86 1.07 -6.17
N LYS A 202 5.14 1.94 -5.46
CA LYS A 202 5.76 2.90 -4.57
C LYS A 202 6.20 2.05 -3.38
N PRO A 203 7.50 2.04 -3.02
CA PRO A 203 7.92 1.34 -1.82
C PRO A 203 7.00 1.80 -0.71
N VAL A 204 6.25 0.85 -0.14
CA VAL A 204 5.32 1.11 0.94
C VAL A 204 6.13 1.84 1.99
N LYS A 205 5.81 3.12 2.22
CA LYS A 205 6.23 3.80 3.44
C LYS A 205 5.45 3.09 4.56
N LEU A 206 5.96 1.93 4.97
CA LEU A 206 5.61 1.27 6.21
C LEU A 206 6.11 2.21 7.30
N ILE A 207 5.39 3.31 7.57
CA ILE A 207 5.67 4.07 8.78
C ILE A 207 5.37 3.09 9.91
N LYS A 208 6.44 2.54 10.49
CA LYS A 208 6.38 1.63 11.62
C LYS A 208 5.75 2.45 12.75
N ASN A 209 4.42 2.34 12.90
CA ASN A 209 3.63 3.19 13.80
C ASN A 209 4.05 3.08 15.29
N ASN A 210 4.92 2.11 15.62
CA ASN A 210 5.55 1.93 16.93
C ASN A 210 7.07 1.75 16.78
N LEU A 211 7.78 2.74 16.25
CA LEU A 211 9.24 2.73 16.21
C LEU A 211 9.79 2.93 17.63
N SER A 212 10.42 1.87 18.17
CA SER A 212 11.15 1.90 19.44
C SER A 212 12.61 1.51 19.23
N GLU A 213 13.46 1.88 20.18
CA GLU A 213 14.87 1.49 20.24
C GLU A 213 15.05 -0.03 20.12
N GLU A 214 14.28 -0.81 20.89
CA GLU A 214 14.31 -2.27 20.83
C GLU A 214 13.96 -2.80 19.43
N SER A 215 12.98 -2.16 18.77
CA SER A 215 12.54 -2.56 17.43
C SER A 215 13.59 -2.22 16.36
N LEU A 216 14.27 -1.08 16.50
CA LEU A 216 15.34 -0.66 15.58
C LEU A 216 16.58 -1.53 15.77
N LEU A 217 16.96 -1.83 17.01
CA LEU A 217 18.05 -2.75 17.31
C LEU A 217 17.80 -4.14 16.71
N LYS A 218 16.61 -4.72 16.92
CA LYS A 218 16.26 -6.05 16.37
C LYS A 218 16.34 -6.07 14.84
N ASP A 219 15.84 -5.04 14.17
CA ASP A 219 15.87 -4.95 12.72
C ASP A 219 17.28 -4.72 12.18
N LEU A 220 18.10 -3.93 12.88
CA LEU A 220 19.53 -3.76 12.54
C LEU A 220 20.31 -5.05 12.68
N LEU A 221 20.07 -5.82 13.75
CA LEU A 221 20.67 -7.14 13.92
C LEU A 221 20.27 -8.10 12.79
N PHE A 222 19.01 -8.08 12.35
CA PHE A 222 18.57 -8.82 11.17
C PHE A 222 19.28 -8.36 9.90
N CYS A 223 19.39 -7.04 9.67
CA CYS A 223 20.09 -6.51 8.49
C CYS A 223 21.56 -6.94 8.47
N CYS A 224 22.22 -6.92 9.63
CA CYS A 224 23.60 -7.39 9.80
C CYS A 224 23.74 -8.90 9.51
N GLU A 225 22.81 -9.73 9.99
CA GLU A 225 22.76 -11.17 9.69
C GLU A 225 22.63 -11.42 8.19
N ARG A 226 21.72 -10.71 7.52
CA ARG A 226 21.53 -10.82 6.07
C ARG A 226 22.76 -10.39 5.29
N LEU A 227 23.41 -9.31 5.69
CA LEU A 227 24.64 -8.84 5.05
C LEU A 227 25.75 -9.88 5.21
N GLN A 228 25.95 -10.39 6.42
CA GLN A 228 26.95 -11.42 6.72
C GLN A 228 26.72 -12.70 5.91
N SER A 229 25.46 -13.10 5.71
CA SER A 229 25.09 -14.29 4.93
C SER A 229 25.31 -14.14 3.42
N ASN A 230 25.42 -12.90 2.92
CA ASN A 230 25.47 -12.64 1.49
C ASN A 230 26.92 -12.60 0.98
N HIS A 231 27.31 -13.65 0.25
CA HIS A 231 28.66 -13.82 -0.28
C HIS A 231 29.15 -12.67 -1.17
N SER A 232 28.24 -11.96 -1.85
CA SER A 232 28.58 -10.82 -2.70
C SER A 232 29.20 -9.65 -1.92
N TYR A 233 28.94 -9.56 -0.61
CA TYR A 233 29.45 -8.47 0.23
C TYR A 233 30.78 -8.79 0.93
N LYS A 234 31.35 -9.99 0.80
CA LYS A 234 32.62 -10.34 1.46
C LYS A 234 33.79 -9.39 1.15
N GLU A 235 33.86 -8.93 -0.10
CA GLU A 235 34.88 -7.98 -0.58
C GLU A 235 34.32 -6.60 -0.90
N ALA A 236 33.02 -6.38 -0.67
CA ALA A 236 32.37 -5.15 -1.08
C ALA A 236 32.94 -3.92 -0.35
N PRO A 237 33.02 -2.75 -1.01
CA PRO A 237 33.27 -1.47 -0.35
C PRO A 237 32.28 -1.22 0.79
N GLU A 238 32.70 -0.44 1.79
CA GLU A 238 31.84 -0.03 2.90
C GLU A 238 30.55 0.65 2.42
N ASP A 239 30.65 1.54 1.43
CA ASP A 239 29.49 2.19 0.81
C ASP A 239 28.44 1.19 0.30
N ASN A 240 28.87 0.10 -0.34
CA ASN A 240 27.95 -0.92 -0.83
C ASN A 240 27.30 -1.71 0.31
N MET A 241 28.03 -1.94 1.40
CA MET A 241 27.50 -2.57 2.61
C MET A 241 26.46 -1.65 3.27
N ASN A 242 26.74 -0.35 3.34
CA ASN A 242 25.84 0.66 3.88
C ASN A 242 24.59 0.80 3.01
N ASP A 243 24.74 0.80 1.68
CA ASP A 243 23.63 0.76 0.73
C ASP A 243 22.72 -0.44 1.00
N PHE A 244 23.29 -1.63 1.24
CA PHE A 244 22.52 -2.83 1.55
C PHE A 244 21.72 -2.71 2.86
N ILE A 245 22.36 -2.21 3.93
CA ILE A 245 21.66 -1.97 5.21
C ILE A 245 20.55 -0.93 5.04
N ARG A 246 20.82 0.16 4.31
CA ARG A 246 19.83 1.21 4.01
C ARG A 246 18.63 0.63 3.27
N ASP A 247 18.88 -0.14 2.21
CA ASP A 247 17.84 -0.66 1.34
C ASP A 247 16.96 -1.67 2.10
N LEU A 248 17.55 -2.50 2.96
CA LEU A 248 16.79 -3.41 3.84
C LEU A 248 15.95 -2.65 4.87
N LEU A 249 16.53 -1.69 5.57
CA LEU A 249 15.77 -0.87 6.54
C LEU A 249 14.67 -0.06 5.84
N THR A 250 14.92 0.44 4.64
CA THR A 250 13.91 1.13 3.83
C THR A 250 12.78 0.15 3.46
N ALA A 251 13.11 -1.08 3.06
CA ALA A 251 12.14 -2.13 2.79
C ALA A 251 11.34 -2.55 4.04
N MET A 252 11.93 -2.41 5.23
CA MET A 252 11.27 -2.61 6.53
C MET A 252 10.43 -1.39 6.98
N GLY A 253 10.49 -0.28 6.25
CA GLY A 253 9.66 0.90 6.50
C GLY A 253 10.34 2.08 7.20
N TYR A 254 11.64 2.02 7.47
CA TYR A 254 12.34 3.14 8.09
C TYR A 254 12.47 4.31 7.10
N ASP A 255 12.12 5.54 7.54
CA ASP A 255 12.42 6.76 6.78
C ASP A 255 13.91 7.09 6.97
N LEU A 256 14.72 6.63 6.02
CA LEU A 256 16.14 6.91 5.96
C LEU A 256 16.39 8.04 4.96
N ARG A 257 17.06 9.11 5.41
CA ARG A 257 17.69 10.03 4.48
C ARG A 257 19.10 9.56 4.19
N ASP A 258 19.33 9.20 2.94
CA ASP A 258 20.67 9.13 2.39
C ASP A 258 21.16 10.57 2.15
N GLN A 259 22.03 11.08 3.02
CA GLN A 259 22.58 12.41 2.85
C GLN A 259 23.67 12.45 1.75
N THR A 260 24.19 11.29 1.32
CA THR A 260 25.37 11.19 0.43
C THR A 260 25.16 11.70 -0.99
N ARG A 261 23.93 11.98 -1.44
CA ARG A 261 23.65 12.22 -2.88
C ARG A 261 22.82 13.44 -3.27
N GLN A 262 22.26 14.22 -2.33
CA GLN A 262 21.63 15.50 -2.68
C GLN A 262 22.61 16.70 -2.65
N GLY A 263 23.85 16.47 -2.25
CA GLY A 263 24.93 17.46 -2.24
C GLY A 263 25.97 17.27 -3.35
N SER A 264 25.57 16.97 -4.59
CA SER A 264 26.49 17.05 -5.73
C SER A 264 26.61 18.51 -6.22
N SER A 265 27.26 19.34 -5.42
CA SER A 265 27.96 20.52 -5.92
C SER A 265 29.45 20.21 -5.98
N SER A 266 29.99 20.34 -7.17
CA SER A 266 31.39 20.34 -7.58
C SER A 266 32.38 20.73 -6.45
N GLY A 267 33.29 19.82 -6.11
CA GLY A 267 34.57 20.16 -5.47
C GLY A 267 34.70 19.80 -3.98
N ASP A 268 35.60 18.85 -3.71
CA ASP A 268 36.40 18.67 -2.48
C ASP A 268 35.71 18.59 -1.10
N LYS A 269 35.68 17.35 -0.56
CA LYS A 269 35.76 16.88 0.85
C LYS A 269 34.57 16.01 1.33
N GLN A 270 34.75 14.69 1.23
CA GLN A 270 33.92 13.61 1.79
C GLN A 270 33.97 13.49 3.34
N SER A 271 34.16 14.57 4.11
CA SER A 271 34.48 14.47 5.56
C SER A 271 33.37 15.00 6.48
N GLY A 272 32.11 14.97 6.03
CA GLY A 272 31.05 15.71 6.73
C GLY A 272 29.63 15.17 6.62
N GLU A 273 29.41 13.88 6.39
CA GLU A 273 28.05 13.33 6.31
C GLU A 273 27.96 11.99 7.05
N VAL A 274 26.92 11.81 7.86
CA VAL A 274 26.67 10.54 8.57
C VAL A 274 26.17 9.46 7.62
N ASP A 275 26.51 8.20 7.93
CA ASP A 275 26.23 7.11 6.98
C ASP A 275 24.73 6.87 6.82
N LEU A 276 23.97 6.78 7.91
CA LEU A 276 22.51 6.69 7.87
C LEU A 276 21.85 7.53 8.98
N LEU A 277 20.78 8.24 8.61
CA LEU A 277 19.92 8.97 9.54
C LEU A 277 18.49 8.42 9.50
N VAL A 278 18.08 7.80 10.61
CA VAL A 278 16.71 7.31 10.83
C VAL A 278 15.82 8.48 11.27
N LYS A 279 14.64 8.60 10.68
CA LYS A 279 13.63 9.60 11.06
C LYS A 279 12.32 8.96 11.49
N ILE A 280 11.68 9.60 12.46
CA ILE A 280 10.24 9.43 12.72
C ILE A 280 9.55 10.69 12.23
N GLU A 281 8.61 10.53 11.30
CA GLU A 281 7.93 11.63 10.61
C GLU A 281 8.92 12.63 9.95
N LYS A 282 9.19 13.76 10.62
CA LYS A 282 10.11 14.81 10.16
C LYS A 282 11.32 15.00 11.08
N PHE A 283 11.38 14.29 12.21
CA PHE A 283 12.40 14.47 13.23
C PHE A 283 13.48 13.38 13.14
N PRO A 284 14.77 13.72 13.34
CA PRO A 284 15.82 12.72 13.47
C PRO A 284 15.55 11.89 14.73
N TYR A 285 15.69 10.57 14.60
CA TYR A 285 15.46 9.62 15.67
C TYR A 285 16.76 8.93 16.11
N SER A 286 17.59 8.51 15.16
CA SER A 286 18.85 7.81 15.43
C SER A 286 19.82 8.05 14.29
N ILE A 287 21.10 8.13 14.63
CA ILE A 287 22.22 8.11 13.70
C ILE A 287 22.84 6.71 13.73
N ILE A 288 23.20 6.20 12.56
CA ILE A 288 23.95 4.95 12.42
C ILE A 288 25.22 5.26 11.64
N GLU A 289 26.37 4.95 12.22
CA GLU A 289 27.67 4.95 11.56
C GLU A 289 28.12 3.51 11.33
N ALA A 290 28.79 3.27 10.22
CA ALA A 290 29.33 1.99 9.86
C ALA A 290 30.85 2.07 9.69
N LEU A 291 31.54 0.98 9.99
CA LEU A 291 33.00 0.89 9.88
C LEU A 291 33.40 -0.44 9.27
N LYS A 292 34.22 -0.43 8.23
CA LYS A 292 34.90 -1.61 7.72
C LYS A 292 36.26 -1.76 8.37
N LEU A 293 36.41 -2.77 9.23
CA LEU A 293 37.59 -2.96 10.07
C LEU A 293 38.33 -4.25 9.75
N SER A 294 39.65 -4.17 9.65
CA SER A 294 40.56 -5.33 9.61
C SER A 294 41.42 -5.47 10.87
N SER A 295 41.35 -4.48 11.76
CA SER A 295 42.00 -4.41 13.06
C SER A 295 41.33 -3.33 13.91
N VAL A 296 41.67 -3.26 15.21
CA VAL A 296 41.24 -2.13 16.07
C VAL A 296 42.11 -0.93 15.73
N ASN A 297 41.61 -0.07 14.85
CA ASN A 297 42.20 1.21 14.50
C ASN A 297 41.55 2.30 15.37
N GLU A 298 42.21 2.66 16.47
CA GLU A 298 41.68 3.59 17.46
C GLU A 298 41.33 4.95 16.86
N THR A 299 42.21 5.52 16.02
CA THR A 299 41.95 6.82 15.37
C THR A 299 40.68 6.77 14.53
N TYR A 300 40.54 5.76 13.68
CA TYR A 300 39.38 5.61 12.82
C TYR A 300 38.09 5.38 13.63
N ILE A 301 38.14 4.52 14.66
CA ILE A 301 36.99 4.29 15.53
C ILE A 301 36.59 5.59 16.26
N SER A 302 37.54 6.36 16.79
CA SER A 302 37.24 7.63 17.44
C SER A 302 36.61 8.64 16.49
N GLU A 303 37.09 8.74 15.25
CA GLU A 303 36.56 9.67 14.25
C GLU A 303 35.06 9.41 13.99
N HIS A 304 34.66 8.14 13.87
CA HIS A 304 33.25 7.77 13.68
C HIS A 304 32.41 7.95 14.95
N ILE A 305 32.95 7.67 16.15
CA ILE A 305 32.23 7.96 17.41
C ILE A 305 32.00 9.47 17.56
N ASP A 306 33.03 10.29 17.35
CA ASP A 306 32.95 11.75 17.42
C ASP A 306 31.97 12.32 16.38
N LYS A 307 31.92 11.70 15.19
CA LYS A 307 30.98 12.06 14.13
C LYS A 307 29.53 11.91 14.61
N ILE A 308 29.15 10.80 15.26
CA ILE A 308 27.78 10.65 15.81
C ILE A 308 27.40 11.85 16.67
N TYR A 309 28.23 12.21 17.64
CA TYR A 309 27.91 13.32 18.58
C TYR A 309 27.98 14.70 17.94
N LYS A 310 28.76 14.87 16.87
CA LYS A 310 28.79 16.10 16.07
C LYS A 310 27.46 16.34 15.33
N TYR A 311 26.83 15.28 14.82
CA TYR A 311 25.58 15.37 14.06
C TYR A 311 24.33 15.23 14.93
N ASP A 312 24.40 14.45 16.00
CA ASP A 312 23.33 14.32 16.99
C ASP A 312 23.27 15.57 17.88
N THR A 313 22.68 16.63 17.34
CA THR A 313 22.49 17.91 18.06
C THR A 313 21.34 17.86 19.06
N LEU A 314 20.38 16.95 18.88
CA LEU A 314 19.17 16.89 19.70
C LEU A 314 19.29 15.97 20.92
N GLY A 315 20.26 15.06 20.95
CA GLY A 315 20.33 14.04 22.00
C GLY A 315 19.35 12.92 21.75
N ASN A 316 19.48 12.27 20.60
CA ASN A 316 18.73 11.05 20.28
C ASN A 316 18.85 10.05 21.43
N SER A 317 17.75 9.36 21.77
CA SER A 317 17.77 8.38 22.86
C SER A 317 18.72 7.22 22.58
N CYS A 318 18.90 6.86 21.29
CA CYS A 318 19.80 5.81 20.85
C CYS A 318 20.50 6.20 19.54
N ASN A 319 21.77 5.79 19.40
CA ASN A 319 22.53 5.82 18.16
C ASN A 319 23.32 4.50 18.01
N PHE A 320 23.78 4.17 16.80
CA PHE A 320 24.39 2.87 16.51
C PHE A 320 25.71 3.01 15.76
N ILE A 321 26.61 2.09 16.07
CA ILE A 321 27.82 1.80 15.32
C ILE A 321 27.75 0.36 14.81
N ILE A 322 27.93 0.15 13.51
CA ILE A 322 27.99 -1.16 12.88
C ILE A 322 29.39 -1.41 12.34
N SER A 323 30.12 -2.36 12.92
CA SER A 323 31.46 -2.74 12.48
C SER A 323 31.42 -4.00 11.60
N TYR A 324 31.73 -3.86 10.32
CA TYR A 324 31.99 -4.95 9.38
C TYR A 324 33.44 -5.42 9.52
N VAL A 325 33.66 -6.48 10.29
CA VAL A 325 35.01 -6.90 10.72
C VAL A 325 35.51 -8.05 9.87
N LYS A 326 36.58 -7.86 9.12
CA LYS A 326 37.25 -8.92 8.37
C LYS A 326 38.62 -9.23 8.98
N ILE A 327 38.69 -10.23 9.84
CA ILE A 327 39.91 -10.60 10.58
C ILE A 327 39.95 -12.10 10.86
N LYS A 328 41.15 -12.67 11.06
CA LYS A 328 41.29 -14.11 11.36
C LYS A 328 40.78 -14.51 12.76
N ASP A 329 40.96 -13.63 13.75
CA ASP A 329 40.63 -13.89 15.16
C ASP A 329 39.66 -12.83 15.66
N PHE A 330 38.37 -13.09 15.42
CA PHE A 330 37.29 -12.15 15.72
C PHE A 330 37.09 -11.93 17.21
N LEU A 331 37.27 -12.97 18.04
CA LEU A 331 37.14 -12.86 19.50
C LEU A 331 38.21 -11.92 20.07
N LYS A 332 39.48 -12.09 19.65
CA LYS A 332 40.56 -11.21 20.08
C LYS A 332 40.39 -9.77 19.58
N PHE A 333 39.82 -9.59 18.39
CA PHE A 333 39.42 -8.28 17.91
C PHE A 333 38.37 -7.66 18.84
N TRP A 334 37.30 -8.41 19.17
CA TRP A 334 36.22 -7.94 20.00
C TRP A 334 36.69 -7.54 21.40
N ASP A 335 37.54 -8.35 22.04
CA ASP A 335 38.10 -8.06 23.36
C ASP A 335 38.92 -6.75 23.37
N LYS A 336 39.65 -6.47 22.29
CA LYS A 336 40.37 -5.20 22.15
C LYS A 336 39.44 -4.03 21.86
N TYR A 337 38.43 -4.25 21.01
CA TYR A 337 37.44 -3.24 20.64
C TYR A 337 36.66 -2.77 21.88
N ILE A 338 36.13 -3.69 22.69
CA ILE A 338 35.40 -3.35 23.92
C ILE A 338 36.29 -2.64 24.95
N LEU A 339 37.57 -3.03 25.04
CA LEU A 339 38.50 -2.39 25.95
C LEU A 339 38.71 -0.92 25.54
N TYR A 340 38.91 -0.69 24.24
CA TYR A 340 39.06 0.64 23.69
C TYR A 340 37.80 1.49 23.91
N THR A 341 36.62 1.02 23.50
CA THR A 341 35.38 1.82 23.59
C THR A 341 34.94 2.06 25.03
N LYS A 342 35.15 1.11 25.94
CA LYS A 342 34.85 1.30 27.37
C LYS A 342 35.69 2.42 28.02
N PHE A 343 36.92 2.64 27.57
CA PHE A 343 37.82 3.66 28.10
C PHE A 343 37.96 4.88 27.17
N TYR A 344 37.14 4.94 26.12
CA TYR A 344 37.10 6.08 25.22
C TYR A 344 36.56 7.32 25.95
N ASN A 345 37.14 8.49 25.65
CA ASN A 345 36.73 9.76 26.25
C ASN A 345 35.55 10.36 25.48
N TYR A 346 34.34 9.86 25.77
CA TYR A 346 33.11 10.36 25.19
C TYR A 346 32.86 11.85 25.53
N PRO A 347 32.13 12.60 24.67
CA PRO A 347 31.74 13.99 24.97
C PRO A 347 30.82 14.15 26.19
N PHE A 348 30.21 13.04 26.64
CA PHE A 348 29.26 12.97 27.74
C PHE A 348 29.72 11.91 28.75
N GLU A 349 29.23 12.00 30.00
CA GLU A 349 29.65 11.09 31.07
C GLU A 349 29.17 9.66 30.81
N LEU A 350 30.10 8.71 30.79
CA LEU A 350 29.80 7.28 30.71
C LEU A 350 29.33 6.74 32.06
N THR A 351 28.03 6.48 32.14
CA THR A 351 27.38 5.96 33.36
C THR A 351 27.50 4.44 33.46
N LYS A 352 27.37 3.74 32.32
CA LYS A 352 27.40 2.28 32.28
C LYS A 352 27.85 1.77 30.92
N PHE A 353 28.55 0.63 30.91
CA PHE A 353 28.99 -0.06 29.70
C PHE A 353 28.64 -1.55 29.80
N THR A 354 27.72 -2.01 28.96
CA THR A 354 27.16 -3.36 29.01
C THR A 354 27.57 -4.15 27.79
N VAL A 355 28.22 -5.31 27.98
CA VAL A 355 28.51 -6.26 26.88
C VAL A 355 27.44 -7.34 26.88
N TRP A 356 26.75 -7.50 25.75
CA TRP A 356 25.69 -8.49 25.61
C TRP A 356 26.29 -9.84 25.27
N GLN A 357 25.96 -10.84 26.08
CA GLN A 357 26.35 -12.22 25.83
C GLN A 357 25.24 -12.93 25.06
N ASP A 358 25.28 -12.80 23.73
CA ASP A 358 24.43 -13.62 22.88
C ASP A 358 24.98 -15.06 22.84
N LYS A 359 24.13 -16.03 23.19
CA LYS A 359 24.46 -17.47 23.13
C LYS A 359 24.13 -18.10 21.78
N GLN A 360 23.37 -17.40 20.93
CA GLN A 360 22.92 -17.87 19.64
C GLN A 360 23.94 -17.61 18.54
N TYR A 361 24.61 -16.45 18.56
CA TYR A 361 25.54 -16.04 17.50
C TYR A 361 26.96 -15.81 18.03
N SER A 362 27.93 -16.64 17.59
CA SER A 362 29.34 -16.47 17.96
C SER A 362 30.04 -15.36 17.18
N GLU A 363 29.61 -15.15 15.93
CA GLU A 363 30.20 -14.25 14.92
C GLU A 363 29.55 -12.87 14.86
N LEU A 364 28.63 -12.58 15.80
CA LEU A 364 27.99 -11.29 16.00
C LEU A 364 28.19 -10.92 17.48
N LYS A 365 28.57 -9.67 17.73
CA LYS A 365 28.76 -9.14 19.09
C LYS A 365 28.06 -7.79 19.25
N LEU A 366 27.58 -7.55 20.47
CA LEU A 366 26.88 -6.33 20.84
C LEU A 366 27.36 -5.80 22.18
N ALA A 367 27.57 -4.49 22.27
CA ALA A 367 27.78 -3.76 23.51
C ALA A 367 27.01 -2.43 23.48
N VAL A 368 26.74 -1.86 24.65
CA VAL A 368 26.01 -0.60 24.81
C VAL A 368 26.74 0.29 25.81
N ALA A 369 26.99 1.54 25.42
CA ALA A 369 27.48 2.60 26.28
C ALA A 369 26.31 3.54 26.64
N GLU A 370 25.99 3.65 27.93
CA GLU A 370 24.95 4.54 28.47
C GLU A 370 25.61 5.85 28.92
N LEU A 371 25.25 6.96 28.27
CA LEU A 371 25.84 8.28 28.49
C LEU A 371 24.81 9.24 29.11
N ASN A 372 25.21 10.02 30.10
CA ASN A 372 24.37 11.08 30.66
C ASN A 372 24.54 12.39 29.85
N ARG A 373 23.50 12.77 29.13
CA ARG A 373 23.44 14.00 28.34
C ARG A 373 22.31 14.88 28.87
N ASN A 374 22.66 15.93 29.62
CA ASN A 374 21.72 16.87 30.23
C ASN A 374 20.61 16.18 31.06
N ASP A 375 21.00 15.32 32.00
CA ASP A 375 20.11 14.54 32.87
C ASP A 375 19.20 13.53 32.13
N THR A 376 19.51 13.23 30.87
CA THR A 376 18.87 12.17 30.08
C THR A 376 19.90 11.10 29.72
N ILE A 377 19.58 9.84 29.97
CA ILE A 377 20.42 8.72 29.53
C ILE A 377 20.18 8.48 28.04
N THR A 378 21.26 8.53 27.26
CA THR A 378 21.28 8.19 25.83
C THR A 378 22.19 6.99 25.61
N GLU A 379 21.88 6.14 24.64
CA GLU A 379 22.60 4.90 24.41
C GLU A 379 23.37 4.91 23.09
N LEU A 380 24.62 4.46 23.12
CA LEU A 380 25.40 4.15 21.93
C LEU A 380 25.59 2.64 21.84
N TYR A 381 24.94 2.04 20.85
CA TYR A 381 25.05 0.62 20.53
C TYR A 381 26.26 0.37 19.64
N HIS A 382 27.07 -0.63 20.01
CA HIS A 382 28.20 -1.12 19.23
C HIS A 382 27.89 -2.54 18.75
N ILE A 383 27.56 -2.68 17.47
CA ILE A 383 27.33 -3.96 16.80
C ILE A 383 28.57 -4.31 15.99
N ALA A 384 29.11 -5.52 16.16
CA ALA A 384 30.21 -6.03 15.33
C ALA A 384 29.82 -7.35 14.70
N ILE A 385 29.95 -7.45 13.37
CA ILE A 385 29.76 -8.69 12.61
C ILE A 385 31.05 -9.13 11.95
N HIS A 386 31.35 -10.43 12.05
CA HIS A 386 32.51 -11.03 11.41
C HIS A 386 32.19 -11.36 9.95
N ILE A 387 32.85 -10.67 9.02
CA ILE A 387 32.77 -10.96 7.59
C ILE A 387 33.67 -12.15 7.28
N PRO A 388 33.11 -13.31 6.87
CA PRO A 388 33.90 -14.51 6.64
C PRO A 388 34.92 -14.28 5.52
N SER A 389 36.15 -14.75 5.74
CA SER A 389 37.21 -14.72 4.73
C SER A 389 36.89 -15.54 3.49
#